data_AF-A0AAD7ZI26-F1
#
_entry.id   AF-A0AAD7ZI26-F1
#
_cell.length_a   1.000
_cell.length_b   1.000
_cell.length_c   1.000
_cell.angle_alpha   90.00
_cell.angle_beta   90.00
_cell.angle_gamma   90.00
#
_symmetry.space_group_name_H-M   'P 1'
#
loop_
_entity.id
_entity.type
_entity.pdbx_description
1 polymer ?
#
loop_
_entity_poly.entity_id
_entity_poly.type
_entity_poly.pdbx_seq_one_letter_code
_entity_poly.pdbx_strand_id
1 'polypeptide(L)'
;MLERLQDKVPAVRAQAVMALQRLQDPTSAECPIIKAYLFHLGADPSAFVRRSVLTVIGRTHVTLPYILDRTRDVKDTVRRHAYLVICKLSIRSLTIKQRERLLREGLKDRSELVSGFVSGILLPTWLRNMKGNYMDLLHALDVENSTETSILALKMLFKHRPLTEVLDALMSQQINKLIPLDKLTPENVLFWRYLAQYLHAEGEEMVDNLEKIIPELTPFCQHIRSYYVDEKPKSNSTSWQEIQRQFITLQLLELTKVFDLGDEMGRSVLKKLIYDMLTCTHVKEDLVAVLVEIFVEVEPNVNSRLQFLAEIVSEIHEPMTQIPVEVSSEETRKKQILQAKMRVELNEMREEQELAVNEQDFLRAHSLAEKVKQLEEQFRQLNTEPLVTYKEVRTECNDRATLSKCLTIIYEMMQSPSVTKLTPQLRSLLDNFILQYIEDGDTYIHSLAIRATGVCCLLDLQLAKQYMIMLFFQLANSEADEVCITALTVIFDIFHLYGLKPFQMEDELT
;
A
#
# COMPACT_ATOMS: atom_id res chain seq x y z
N MET A 1 -55.87 19.79 -10.28
CA MET A 1 -54.86 19.61 -9.21
C MET A 1 -53.47 20.10 -9.61
N LEU A 2 -53.00 19.87 -10.85
CA LEU A 2 -51.71 20.43 -11.32
C LEU A 2 -51.60 21.95 -11.13
N GLU A 3 -52.66 22.72 -11.42
CA GLU A 3 -52.68 24.16 -11.14
C GLU A 3 -52.51 24.51 -9.66
N ARG A 4 -53.02 23.67 -8.74
CA ARG A 4 -52.89 23.90 -7.29
C ARG A 4 -51.47 23.61 -6.78
N LEU A 5 -50.62 22.98 -7.59
CA LEU A 5 -49.18 22.92 -7.29
C LEU A 5 -48.51 24.30 -7.41
N GLN A 6 -49.11 25.27 -8.08
CA GLN A 6 -48.58 26.64 -8.19
C GLN A 6 -49.18 27.60 -7.16
N ASP A 7 -49.94 27.07 -6.19
CA ASP A 7 -50.61 27.89 -5.18
C ASP A 7 -49.60 28.67 -4.30
N LYS A 8 -49.98 29.87 -3.86
CA LYS A 8 -49.15 30.69 -2.97
C LYS A 8 -48.94 30.01 -1.60
N VAL A 9 -49.94 29.28 -1.11
CA VAL A 9 -49.93 28.65 0.22
C VAL A 9 -49.25 27.28 0.15
N PRO A 10 -48.12 27.05 0.88
CA PRO A 10 -47.41 25.77 0.83
C PRO A 10 -48.24 24.56 1.26
N ALA A 11 -49.17 24.73 2.20
CA ALA A 11 -50.06 23.65 2.65
C ALA A 11 -50.99 23.18 1.51
N VAL A 12 -51.51 24.11 0.70
CA VAL A 12 -52.35 23.78 -0.47
C VAL A 12 -51.52 23.03 -1.52
N ARG A 13 -50.31 23.49 -1.82
CA ARG A 13 -49.38 22.77 -2.71
C ARG A 13 -49.09 21.36 -2.22
N ALA A 14 -48.81 21.19 -0.93
CA ALA A 14 -48.55 19.88 -0.33
C ALA A 14 -49.76 18.92 -0.44
N GLN A 15 -50.99 19.42 -0.25
CA GLN A 15 -52.19 18.61 -0.45
C GLN A 15 -52.41 18.27 -1.93
N ALA A 16 -52.12 19.20 -2.84
CA ALA A 16 -52.16 18.93 -4.27
C ALA A 16 -51.15 17.83 -4.69
N VAL A 17 -49.95 17.82 -4.09
CA VAL A 17 -48.98 16.72 -4.23
C VAL A 17 -49.59 15.39 -3.76
N MET A 18 -50.18 15.34 -2.56
CA MET A 18 -50.79 14.10 -2.07
C MET A 18 -51.93 13.62 -2.97
N ALA A 19 -52.79 14.54 -3.43
CA ALA A 19 -53.92 14.22 -4.30
C ALA A 19 -53.49 13.65 -5.67
N LEU A 20 -52.33 14.05 -6.18
CA LEU A 20 -51.80 13.62 -7.48
C LEU A 20 -51.02 12.29 -7.41
N GLN A 21 -50.75 11.75 -6.21
CA GLN A 21 -49.90 10.57 -6.01
C GLN A 21 -50.27 9.39 -6.92
N ARG A 22 -51.56 9.04 -7.01
CA ARG A 22 -52.04 7.85 -7.74
C ARG A 22 -52.20 8.07 -9.25
N LEU A 23 -51.99 9.31 -9.72
CA LEU A 23 -52.19 9.71 -11.12
C LEU A 23 -50.86 9.82 -11.88
N GLN A 24 -49.73 9.62 -11.20
CA GLN A 24 -48.42 9.53 -11.85
C GLN A 24 -48.38 8.35 -12.82
N ASP A 25 -47.72 8.54 -13.95
CA ASP A 25 -47.36 7.47 -14.89
C ASP A 25 -45.83 7.30 -14.90
N PRO A 26 -45.28 6.34 -14.12
CA PRO A 26 -43.84 6.10 -14.05
C PRO A 26 -43.23 5.49 -15.33
N THR A 27 -44.06 5.00 -16.27
CA THR A 27 -43.59 4.40 -17.52
C THR A 27 -43.36 5.43 -18.61
N SER A 28 -44.02 6.58 -18.52
CA SER A 28 -43.89 7.69 -19.45
C SER A 28 -42.88 8.73 -18.96
N ALA A 29 -41.82 8.96 -19.74
CA ALA A 29 -40.87 10.06 -19.50
C ALA A 29 -41.54 11.45 -19.59
N GLU A 30 -42.69 11.53 -20.27
CA GLU A 30 -43.45 12.75 -20.51
C GLU A 30 -44.57 12.98 -19.48
N CYS A 31 -44.64 12.17 -18.41
CA CYS A 31 -45.67 12.32 -17.38
C CYS A 31 -45.66 13.74 -16.77
N PRO A 32 -46.73 14.54 -16.93
CA PRO A 32 -46.76 15.93 -16.47
C PRO A 32 -46.69 16.06 -14.95
N ILE A 33 -47.19 15.05 -14.21
CA ILE A 33 -47.14 15.03 -12.74
C ILE A 33 -45.72 14.79 -12.26
N ILE A 34 -44.99 13.85 -12.88
CA ILE A 34 -43.59 13.60 -12.53
C ILE A 34 -42.77 14.86 -12.82
N LYS A 35 -42.92 15.49 -14.00
CA LYS A 35 -42.25 16.76 -14.32
C LYS A 35 -42.53 17.85 -13.29
N ALA A 36 -43.78 18.01 -12.87
CA ALA A 36 -44.14 18.96 -11.82
C ALA A 36 -43.48 18.61 -10.47
N TYR A 37 -43.46 17.33 -10.09
CA TYR A 37 -42.79 16.88 -8.86
C TYR A 37 -41.29 17.15 -8.89
N LEU A 38 -40.61 16.89 -10.01
CA LEU A 38 -39.20 17.19 -10.18
C LEU A 38 -38.92 18.69 -10.02
N PHE A 39 -39.77 19.55 -10.59
CA PHE A 39 -39.71 21.00 -10.37
C PHE A 39 -39.84 21.34 -8.87
N HIS A 40 -40.85 20.82 -8.18
CA HIS A 40 -41.03 21.12 -6.75
C HIS A 40 -39.91 20.56 -5.87
N LEU A 41 -39.33 19.40 -6.20
CA LEU A 41 -38.14 18.90 -5.49
C LEU A 41 -36.95 19.86 -5.64
N GLY A 42 -36.72 20.40 -6.83
CA GLY A 42 -35.58 21.29 -7.10
C GLY A 42 -35.78 22.72 -6.60
N ALA A 43 -36.99 23.27 -6.74
CA ALA A 43 -37.24 24.70 -6.69
C ALA A 43 -38.28 25.16 -5.67
N ASP A 44 -39.07 24.27 -5.03
CA ASP A 44 -40.08 24.73 -4.08
C ASP A 44 -39.40 25.34 -2.83
N PRO A 45 -39.76 26.56 -2.40
CA PRO A 45 -39.15 27.19 -1.23
C PRO A 45 -39.50 26.45 0.08
N SER A 46 -40.66 25.79 0.14
CA SER A 46 -41.13 25.11 1.34
C SER A 46 -40.57 23.70 1.46
N ALA A 47 -39.79 23.47 2.51
CA ALA A 47 -39.29 22.14 2.86
C ALA A 47 -40.42 21.13 3.10
N PHE A 48 -41.58 21.59 3.59
CA PHE A 48 -42.75 20.73 3.77
C PHE A 48 -43.26 20.19 2.42
N VAL A 49 -43.31 21.03 1.39
CA VAL A 49 -43.75 20.61 0.04
C VAL A 49 -42.72 19.66 -0.56
N ARG A 50 -41.42 19.99 -0.51
CA ARG A 50 -40.34 19.11 -1.01
C ARG A 50 -40.40 17.73 -0.36
N ARG A 51 -40.61 17.68 0.96
CA ARG A 51 -40.78 16.42 1.70
C ARG A 51 -42.03 15.65 1.29
N SER A 52 -43.17 16.33 1.11
CA SER A 52 -44.40 15.71 0.60
C SER A 52 -44.19 15.08 -0.76
N VAL A 53 -43.45 15.74 -1.66
CA VAL A 53 -43.12 15.16 -2.97
C VAL A 53 -42.26 13.90 -2.82
N LEU A 54 -41.21 13.94 -2.00
CA LEU A 54 -40.38 12.74 -1.73
C LEU A 54 -41.19 11.55 -1.21
N THR A 55 -42.24 11.80 -0.43
CA THR A 55 -43.11 10.73 0.10
C THR A 55 -43.82 9.97 -1.01
N VAL A 56 -44.25 10.67 -2.07
CA VAL A 56 -45.20 10.14 -3.06
C VAL A 56 -44.63 9.90 -4.46
N ILE A 57 -43.49 10.52 -4.80
CA ILE A 57 -42.92 10.45 -6.14
C ILE A 57 -42.63 9.00 -6.54
N GLY A 58 -43.04 8.63 -7.75
CA GLY A 58 -42.73 7.33 -8.35
C GLY A 58 -41.22 7.14 -8.45
N ARG A 59 -40.72 5.97 -8.07
CA ARG A 59 -39.27 5.67 -8.01
C ARG A 59 -38.86 4.98 -9.29
N THR A 60 -38.18 5.70 -10.18
CA THR A 60 -37.72 5.22 -11.48
C THR A 60 -36.29 5.69 -11.72
N HIS A 61 -35.66 5.21 -12.79
CA HIS A 61 -34.34 5.70 -13.21
C HIS A 61 -34.34 7.22 -13.51
N VAL A 62 -35.49 7.78 -13.91
CA VAL A 62 -35.64 9.22 -14.19
C VAL A 62 -35.71 10.04 -12.90
N THR A 63 -36.43 9.55 -11.88
CA THR A 63 -36.65 10.32 -10.63
C THR A 63 -35.56 10.09 -9.59
N LEU A 64 -34.84 8.96 -9.66
CA LEU A 64 -33.81 8.59 -8.68
C LEU A 64 -32.72 9.67 -8.50
N PRO A 65 -32.14 10.28 -9.56
CA PRO A 65 -31.15 11.35 -9.39
C PRO A 65 -31.68 12.52 -8.55
N TYR A 66 -32.93 12.94 -8.76
CA TYR A 66 -33.55 14.03 -8.03
C TYR A 66 -33.85 13.67 -6.57
N ILE A 67 -34.21 12.41 -6.29
CA ILE A 67 -34.36 11.91 -4.91
C ILE A 67 -32.99 11.92 -4.22
N LEU A 68 -31.95 11.44 -4.91
CA LEU A 68 -30.58 11.42 -4.39
C LEU A 68 -30.06 12.83 -4.11
N ASP A 69 -30.37 13.83 -4.93
CA ASP A 69 -29.96 15.21 -4.69
C ASP A 69 -30.61 15.81 -3.43
N ARG A 70 -31.77 15.29 -3.02
CA ARG A 70 -32.41 15.72 -1.76
C ARG A 70 -31.69 15.23 -0.51
N THR A 71 -30.70 14.34 -0.59
CA THR A 71 -29.82 14.07 0.57
C THR A 71 -28.93 15.26 0.91
N ARG A 72 -28.82 16.26 0.02
CA ARG A 72 -28.10 17.53 0.24
C ARG A 72 -29.03 18.75 0.34
N ASP A 73 -30.31 18.53 0.64
CA ASP A 73 -31.26 19.62 0.84
C ASP A 73 -30.85 20.54 2.01
N VAL A 74 -31.18 21.84 1.89
CA VAL A 74 -30.88 22.84 2.93
C VAL A 74 -31.48 22.45 4.29
N LYS A 75 -32.65 21.78 4.31
CA LYS A 75 -33.31 21.33 5.54
C LYS A 75 -33.02 19.86 5.84
N ASP A 76 -32.52 19.60 7.05
CA ASP A 76 -32.29 18.28 7.64
C ASP A 76 -33.49 17.33 7.55
N THR A 77 -34.72 17.80 7.80
CA THR A 77 -35.92 16.96 7.73
C THR A 77 -36.22 16.46 6.33
N VAL A 78 -35.80 17.20 5.29
CA VAL A 78 -35.89 16.76 3.88
C VAL A 78 -34.78 15.76 3.58
N ARG A 79 -33.54 16.04 4.00
CA ARG A 79 -32.40 15.11 3.86
C ARG A 79 -32.67 13.76 4.50
N ARG A 80 -33.11 13.75 5.76
CA ARG A 80 -33.52 12.53 6.48
C ARG A 80 -34.62 11.77 5.73
N HIS A 81 -35.60 12.48 5.19
CA HIS A 81 -36.69 11.86 4.45
C HIS A 81 -36.22 11.29 3.10
N ALA A 82 -35.26 11.92 2.43
CA ALA A 82 -34.62 11.37 1.24
C ALA A 82 -33.93 10.02 1.57
N TYR A 83 -33.15 9.97 2.67
CA TYR A 83 -32.58 8.72 3.16
C TYR A 83 -33.64 7.65 3.49
N LEU A 84 -34.79 8.04 4.07
CA LEU A 84 -35.91 7.13 4.30
C LEU A 84 -36.47 6.54 3.00
N VAL A 85 -36.56 7.32 1.93
CA VAL A 85 -37.00 6.84 0.62
C VAL A 85 -35.96 5.89 0.03
N ILE A 86 -34.68 6.25 0.09
CA ILE A 86 -33.55 5.45 -0.41
C ILE A 86 -33.42 4.13 0.35
N CYS A 87 -33.70 4.11 1.66
CA CYS A 87 -33.69 2.91 2.49
C CYS A 87 -34.64 1.82 2.01
N LYS A 88 -35.68 2.18 1.25
CA LYS A 88 -36.65 1.25 0.66
C LYS A 88 -36.21 0.70 -0.70
N LEU A 89 -35.11 1.20 -1.25
CA LEU A 89 -34.55 0.71 -2.52
C LEU A 89 -33.59 -0.44 -2.24
N SER A 90 -33.46 -1.33 -3.21
CA SER A 90 -32.37 -2.31 -3.19
C SER A 90 -31.04 -1.56 -3.36
N ILE A 91 -30.05 -1.87 -2.54
CA ILE A 91 -28.69 -1.31 -2.69
C ILE A 91 -28.11 -1.58 -4.08
N ARG A 92 -28.50 -2.69 -4.72
CA ARG A 92 -28.10 -3.05 -6.09
C ARG A 92 -28.66 -2.11 -7.17
N SER A 93 -29.72 -1.36 -6.86
CA SER A 93 -30.27 -0.32 -7.77
C SER A 93 -29.45 0.97 -7.77
N LEU A 94 -28.52 1.12 -6.81
CA LEU A 94 -27.60 2.25 -6.70
C LEU A 94 -26.25 1.86 -7.29
N THR A 95 -25.58 2.80 -7.95
CA THR A 95 -24.18 2.60 -8.38
C THR A 95 -23.24 2.63 -7.17
N ILE A 96 -22.04 2.06 -7.30
CA ILE A 96 -21.02 2.07 -6.24
C ILE A 96 -20.74 3.50 -5.76
N LYS A 97 -20.50 4.43 -6.71
CA LYS A 97 -20.30 5.86 -6.42
C LYS A 97 -21.47 6.49 -5.65
N GLN A 98 -22.71 6.07 -5.92
CA GLN A 98 -23.88 6.54 -5.18
C GLN A 98 -23.91 5.97 -3.76
N ARG A 99 -23.63 4.67 -3.58
CA ARG A 99 -23.57 4.02 -2.27
C ARG A 99 -22.52 4.67 -1.37
N GLU A 100 -21.31 4.84 -1.90
CA GLU A 100 -20.20 5.52 -1.22
C GLU A 100 -20.60 6.94 -0.81
N ARG A 101 -21.10 7.76 -1.75
CA ARG A 101 -21.53 9.14 -1.49
C ARG A 101 -22.58 9.21 -0.38
N LEU A 102 -23.59 8.33 -0.44
CA LEU A 102 -24.70 8.31 0.52
C LEU A 102 -24.21 8.03 1.94
N LEU A 103 -23.29 7.09 2.11
CA LEU A 103 -22.72 6.77 3.41
C LEU A 103 -21.74 7.84 3.89
N ARG A 104 -20.82 8.29 3.03
CA ARG A 104 -19.84 9.32 3.38
C ARG A 104 -20.51 10.60 3.88
N GLU A 105 -21.53 11.07 3.16
CA GLU A 105 -22.25 12.30 3.52
C GLU A 105 -23.26 12.07 4.65
N GLY A 106 -23.93 10.91 4.64
CA GLY A 106 -24.99 10.62 5.59
C GLY A 106 -24.47 10.37 6.99
N LEU A 107 -23.37 9.64 7.12
CA LEU A 107 -22.75 9.33 8.41
C LEU A 107 -21.99 10.53 8.99
N LYS A 108 -21.46 11.42 8.12
CA LYS A 108 -20.79 12.66 8.51
C LYS A 108 -21.72 13.88 8.46
N ASP A 109 -23.04 13.67 8.47
CA ASP A 109 -24.01 14.75 8.41
C ASP A 109 -23.97 15.60 9.67
N ARG A 110 -23.98 16.93 9.53
CA ARG A 110 -24.01 17.90 10.64
C ARG A 110 -25.23 17.78 11.56
N SER A 111 -26.31 17.14 11.10
CA SER A 111 -27.55 17.01 11.84
C SER A 111 -27.72 15.60 12.38
N GLU A 112 -27.86 15.45 13.69
CA GLU A 112 -28.08 14.15 14.35
C GLU A 112 -29.32 13.41 13.84
N LEU A 113 -30.36 14.15 13.42
CA LEU A 113 -31.54 13.56 12.78
C LEU A 113 -31.23 12.78 11.50
N VAL A 114 -30.17 13.16 10.79
CA VAL A 114 -29.76 12.53 9.53
C VAL A 114 -28.71 11.46 9.80
N SER A 115 -27.62 11.81 10.50
CA SER A 115 -26.56 10.85 10.83
C SER A 115 -27.09 9.66 11.62
N GLY A 116 -27.90 9.90 12.65
CA GLY A 116 -28.56 8.86 13.44
C GLY A 116 -29.53 7.99 12.63
N PHE A 117 -30.18 8.54 11.60
CA PHE A 117 -31.01 7.74 10.69
C PHE A 117 -30.15 6.84 9.79
N VAL A 118 -29.05 7.37 9.26
CA VAL A 118 -28.16 6.60 8.37
C VAL A 118 -27.47 5.48 9.13
N SER A 119 -26.95 5.76 10.33
CA SER A 119 -26.28 4.78 11.18
C SER A 119 -27.25 3.76 11.80
N GLY A 120 -28.38 4.22 12.34
CA GLY A 120 -29.31 3.37 13.09
C GLY A 120 -30.37 2.66 12.24
N ILE A 121 -30.63 3.13 11.00
CA ILE A 121 -31.71 2.58 10.16
C ILE A 121 -31.20 2.16 8.78
N LEU A 122 -30.59 3.07 8.00
CA LEU A 122 -30.19 2.76 6.62
C LEU A 122 -29.17 1.62 6.57
N LEU A 123 -28.05 1.75 7.29
CA LEU A 123 -26.97 0.76 7.31
C LEU A 123 -27.46 -0.62 7.80
N PRO A 124 -28.14 -0.75 8.95
CA PRO A 124 -28.70 -2.02 9.39
C PRO A 124 -29.69 -2.63 8.39
N THR A 125 -30.46 -1.80 7.69
CA THR A 125 -31.39 -2.28 6.64
C THR A 125 -30.63 -2.83 5.44
N TRP A 126 -29.58 -2.15 4.98
CA TRP A 126 -28.74 -2.65 3.89
C TRP A 126 -28.05 -3.97 4.25
N LEU A 127 -27.49 -4.08 5.46
CA LEU A 127 -26.91 -5.34 5.94
C LEU A 127 -27.95 -6.45 6.03
N ARG A 128 -29.17 -6.15 6.51
CA ARG A 128 -30.27 -7.13 6.56
C ARG A 128 -30.68 -7.60 5.15
N ASN A 129 -30.71 -6.71 4.17
CA ASN A 129 -30.98 -7.07 2.77
C ASN A 129 -29.89 -7.98 2.19
N MET A 130 -28.68 -7.95 2.78
CA MET A 130 -27.58 -8.89 2.53
C MET A 130 -27.57 -10.07 3.50
N LYS A 131 -28.71 -10.40 4.12
CA LYS A 131 -28.88 -11.53 5.05
C LYS A 131 -27.92 -11.50 6.26
N GLY A 132 -27.43 -10.32 6.64
CA GLY A 132 -26.45 -10.20 7.73
C GLY A 132 -24.99 -10.46 7.33
N ASN A 133 -24.70 -10.68 6.05
CA ASN A 133 -23.34 -10.91 5.57
C ASN A 133 -22.57 -9.59 5.39
N TYR A 134 -21.55 -9.38 6.23
CA TYR A 134 -20.68 -8.20 6.15
C TYR A 134 -19.85 -8.18 4.87
N MET A 135 -19.38 -9.33 4.39
CA MET A 135 -18.56 -9.41 3.18
C MET A 135 -19.36 -8.99 1.95
N ASP A 136 -20.63 -9.41 1.85
CA ASP A 136 -21.52 -8.97 0.76
C ASP A 136 -21.80 -7.47 0.80
N LEU A 137 -21.92 -6.89 2.00
CA LEU A 137 -22.08 -5.44 2.16
C LEU A 137 -20.80 -4.70 1.74
N LEU A 138 -19.65 -5.11 2.23
CA LEU A 138 -18.34 -4.52 1.90
C LEU A 138 -18.05 -4.63 0.41
N HIS A 139 -18.34 -5.77 -0.19
CA HIS A 139 -18.23 -5.98 -1.64
C HIS A 139 -19.13 -5.00 -2.40
N ALA A 140 -20.34 -4.75 -1.90
CA ALA A 140 -21.25 -3.76 -2.49
C ALA A 140 -20.78 -2.31 -2.30
N LEU A 141 -19.86 -2.03 -1.37
CA LEU A 141 -19.29 -0.71 -1.14
C LEU A 141 -18.01 -0.46 -1.94
N ASP A 142 -17.36 -1.50 -2.47
CA ASP A 142 -16.07 -1.40 -3.16
C ASP A 142 -14.99 -0.84 -2.23
N VAL A 143 -14.52 -1.70 -1.32
CA VAL A 143 -13.62 -1.34 -0.21
C VAL A 143 -12.26 -0.81 -0.65
N GLU A 144 -11.80 -1.20 -1.84
CA GLU A 144 -10.52 -0.77 -2.41
C GLU A 144 -10.56 0.72 -2.75
N ASN A 145 -11.69 1.20 -3.30
CA ASN A 145 -11.88 2.60 -3.66
C ASN A 145 -12.54 3.45 -2.56
N SER A 146 -13.12 2.82 -1.53
CA SER A 146 -13.92 3.50 -0.50
C SER A 146 -13.58 3.06 0.93
N THR A 147 -12.30 2.84 1.21
CA THR A 147 -11.83 2.25 2.47
C THR A 147 -12.31 3.03 3.70
N GLU A 148 -12.15 4.36 3.72
CA GLU A 148 -12.60 5.20 4.85
C GLU A 148 -14.10 5.11 5.09
N THR A 149 -14.91 5.15 4.03
CA THR A 149 -16.37 5.07 4.12
C THR A 149 -16.81 3.69 4.60
N SER A 150 -16.10 2.63 4.16
CA SER A 150 -16.32 1.25 4.59
C SER A 150 -15.97 1.05 6.06
N ILE A 151 -14.84 1.61 6.53
CA ILE A 151 -14.45 1.64 7.95
C ILE A 151 -15.52 2.35 8.78
N LEU A 152 -15.98 3.52 8.34
CA LEU A 152 -17.02 4.28 9.05
C LEU A 152 -18.34 3.50 9.13
N ALA A 153 -18.71 2.77 8.07
CA ALA A 153 -19.87 1.90 8.08
C ALA A 153 -19.73 0.75 9.09
N LEU A 154 -18.57 0.07 9.11
CA LEU A 154 -18.28 -0.98 10.09
C LEU A 154 -18.32 -0.45 11.52
N LYS A 155 -17.71 0.72 11.77
CA LYS A 155 -17.74 1.40 13.09
C LYS A 155 -19.15 1.54 13.62
N MET A 156 -20.06 2.02 12.76
CA MET A 156 -21.45 2.22 13.16
C MET A 156 -22.20 0.91 13.34
N LEU A 157 -21.92 -0.10 12.51
CA LEU A 157 -22.55 -1.42 12.64
C LEU A 157 -22.13 -2.13 13.92
N PHE A 158 -20.86 -2.07 14.31
CA PHE A 158 -20.35 -2.71 15.54
C PHE A 158 -20.97 -2.11 16.79
N LYS A 159 -21.19 -0.79 16.82
CA LYS A 159 -21.86 -0.10 17.95
C LYS A 159 -23.31 -0.53 18.18
N HIS A 160 -23.98 -1.05 17.16
CA HIS A 160 -25.42 -1.33 17.19
C HIS A 160 -25.76 -2.83 17.13
N ARG A 161 -24.74 -3.72 17.15
CA ARG A 161 -24.94 -5.17 17.12
C ARG A 161 -24.24 -5.88 18.26
N PRO A 162 -24.73 -7.06 18.66
CA PRO A 162 -24.03 -7.90 19.62
C PRO A 162 -22.65 -8.25 19.09
N LEU A 163 -21.62 -8.05 19.92
CA LEU A 163 -20.24 -8.34 19.55
C LEU A 163 -20.04 -9.81 19.16
N THR A 164 -20.79 -10.74 19.76
CA THR A 164 -20.74 -12.16 19.42
C THR A 164 -21.06 -12.42 17.94
N GLU A 165 -22.09 -11.78 17.39
CA GLU A 165 -22.43 -11.92 15.95
C GLU A 165 -21.32 -11.40 15.03
N VAL A 166 -20.65 -10.32 15.45
CA VAL A 166 -19.57 -9.69 14.69
C VAL A 166 -18.33 -10.59 14.69
N LEU A 167 -17.99 -11.16 15.85
CA LEU A 167 -16.88 -12.11 15.97
C LEU A 167 -17.14 -13.39 15.17
N ASP A 168 -18.35 -13.95 15.28
CA ASP A 168 -18.73 -15.17 14.54
C ASP A 168 -18.61 -14.97 13.03
N ALA A 169 -18.94 -13.77 12.53
CA ALA A 169 -18.79 -13.43 11.11
C ALA A 169 -17.34 -13.55 10.63
N LEU A 170 -16.36 -13.09 11.42
CA LEU A 170 -14.93 -13.25 11.09
C LEU A 170 -14.46 -14.68 11.32
N MET A 171 -14.75 -15.26 12.49
CA MET A 171 -14.27 -16.60 12.87
C MET A 171 -14.73 -17.67 11.88
N SER A 172 -15.91 -17.51 11.26
CA SER A 172 -16.38 -18.38 10.18
C SER A 172 -15.48 -18.42 8.94
N GLN A 173 -14.65 -17.39 8.73
CA GLN A 173 -13.71 -17.27 7.63
C GLN A 173 -12.30 -17.78 7.99
N GLN A 174 -12.02 -17.96 9.28
CA GLN A 174 -10.69 -18.27 9.79
C GLN A 174 -10.51 -19.76 10.08
N ILE A 175 -9.28 -20.24 9.89
CA ILE A 175 -8.77 -21.51 10.39
C ILE A 175 -7.54 -21.18 11.24
N ASN A 176 -7.52 -21.60 12.50
CA ASN A 176 -6.46 -21.24 13.46
C ASN A 176 -6.22 -19.73 13.54
N LYS A 177 -7.30 -18.93 13.57
CA LYS A 177 -7.27 -17.45 13.63
C LYS A 177 -6.63 -16.77 12.41
N LEU A 178 -6.39 -17.50 11.32
CA LEU A 178 -5.90 -17.00 10.05
C LEU A 178 -6.94 -17.22 8.95
N ILE A 179 -7.13 -16.24 8.06
CA ILE A 179 -7.91 -16.47 6.84
C ILE A 179 -7.02 -17.28 5.86
N PRO A 180 -7.46 -18.41 5.31
CA PRO A 180 -6.64 -19.17 4.36
C PRO A 180 -6.19 -18.33 3.16
N LEU A 181 -4.95 -18.53 2.69
CA LEU A 181 -4.32 -17.71 1.63
C LEU A 181 -5.16 -17.66 0.35
N ASP A 182 -5.76 -18.79 -0.04
CA ASP A 182 -6.62 -18.93 -1.21
C ASP A 182 -7.99 -18.24 -1.08
N LYS A 183 -8.34 -17.80 0.13
CA LYS A 183 -9.62 -17.15 0.46
C LYS A 183 -9.47 -15.68 0.85
N LEU A 184 -8.27 -15.11 0.81
CA LEU A 184 -8.08 -13.69 1.11
C LEU A 184 -8.80 -12.83 0.08
N THR A 185 -9.63 -11.90 0.55
CA THR A 185 -10.31 -10.90 -0.28
C THR A 185 -10.20 -9.53 0.39
N PRO A 186 -10.28 -8.41 -0.37
CA PRO A 186 -10.26 -7.07 0.20
C PRO A 186 -11.27 -6.87 1.34
N GLU A 187 -12.46 -7.44 1.19
CA GLU A 187 -13.53 -7.32 2.17
C GLU A 187 -13.19 -8.01 3.49
N ASN A 188 -12.70 -9.26 3.43
CA ASN A 188 -12.47 -10.03 4.65
C ASN A 188 -11.25 -9.55 5.42
N VAL A 189 -10.18 -9.10 4.74
CA VAL A 189 -9.01 -8.54 5.43
C VAL A 189 -9.28 -7.15 5.98
N LEU A 190 -10.07 -6.31 5.29
CA LEU A 190 -10.47 -5.02 5.84
C LEU A 190 -11.35 -5.22 7.08
N PHE A 191 -12.30 -6.16 7.03
CA PHE A 191 -13.15 -6.51 8.16
C PHE A 191 -12.31 -7.01 9.34
N TRP A 192 -11.37 -7.93 9.08
CA TRP A 192 -10.48 -8.48 10.09
C TRP A 192 -9.61 -7.40 10.73
N ARG A 193 -8.94 -6.59 9.91
CA ARG A 193 -8.13 -5.45 10.36
C ARG A 193 -8.93 -4.52 11.25
N TYR A 194 -10.07 -4.06 10.75
CA TYR A 194 -10.84 -3.06 11.45
C TYR A 194 -11.46 -3.60 12.75
N LEU A 195 -11.92 -4.86 12.77
CA LEU A 195 -12.44 -5.49 13.98
C LEU A 195 -11.35 -5.63 15.05
N ALA A 196 -10.14 -6.05 14.67
CA ALA A 196 -9.03 -6.15 15.61
C ALA A 196 -8.65 -4.77 16.19
N GLN A 197 -8.54 -3.75 15.33
CA GLN A 197 -8.27 -2.36 15.77
C GLN A 197 -9.40 -1.80 16.64
N TYR A 198 -10.66 -2.13 16.33
CA TYR A 198 -11.82 -1.72 17.13
C TYR A 198 -11.76 -2.32 18.54
N LEU A 199 -11.48 -3.62 18.67
CA LEU A 199 -11.35 -4.27 19.97
C LEU A 199 -10.15 -3.76 20.75
N HIS A 200 -9.01 -3.58 20.10
CA HIS A 200 -7.80 -3.05 20.72
C HIS A 200 -8.02 -1.63 21.27
N ALA A 201 -8.78 -0.78 20.57
CA ALA A 201 -9.06 0.60 20.99
C ALA A 201 -10.02 0.72 22.19
N GLU A 202 -10.87 -0.30 22.44
CA GLU A 202 -11.78 -0.32 23.60
C GLU A 202 -11.06 -0.72 24.91
N GLY A 203 -9.81 -1.21 24.83
CA GLY A 203 -8.93 -1.43 25.98
C GLY A 203 -9.03 -2.82 26.60
N GLU A 204 -8.64 -2.91 27.89
CA GLU A 204 -8.42 -4.18 28.61
C GLU A 204 -9.66 -5.10 28.63
N GLU A 205 -10.87 -4.54 28.65
CA GLU A 205 -12.11 -5.31 28.67
C GLU A 205 -12.32 -6.20 27.44
N MET A 206 -11.67 -5.89 26.32
CA MET A 206 -11.85 -6.56 25.03
C MET A 206 -10.67 -7.44 24.62
N VAL A 207 -9.65 -7.59 25.47
CA VAL A 207 -8.43 -8.39 25.19
C VAL A 207 -8.79 -9.84 24.89
N ASP A 208 -9.63 -10.47 25.72
CA ASP A 208 -10.10 -11.84 25.51
C ASP A 208 -10.82 -12.03 24.16
N ASN A 209 -11.50 -10.99 23.67
CA ASN A 209 -12.17 -11.01 22.39
C ASN A 209 -11.21 -10.82 21.22
N LEU A 210 -10.20 -9.95 21.39
CA LEU A 210 -9.13 -9.76 20.43
C LEU A 210 -8.33 -11.04 20.24
N GLU A 211 -7.92 -11.69 21.33
CA GLU A 211 -7.17 -12.96 21.32
C GLU A 211 -7.89 -14.09 20.58
N LYS A 212 -9.22 -14.06 20.48
CA LYS A 212 -9.99 -15.07 19.72
C LYS A 212 -9.81 -14.94 18.21
N ILE A 213 -9.51 -13.73 17.71
CA ILE A 213 -9.51 -13.43 16.28
C ILE A 213 -8.13 -13.11 15.70
N ILE A 214 -7.12 -12.87 16.53
CA ILE A 214 -5.73 -12.68 16.10
C ILE A 214 -4.88 -13.92 16.42
N PRO A 215 -4.04 -14.38 15.48
CA PRO A 215 -3.06 -15.43 15.72
C PRO A 215 -1.90 -14.92 16.59
N GLU A 216 -0.92 -15.77 16.88
CA GLU A 216 0.38 -15.32 17.35
C GLU A 216 1.14 -14.57 16.24
N LEU A 217 2.06 -13.67 16.63
CA LEU A 217 2.77 -12.79 15.70
C LEU A 217 3.63 -13.57 14.70
N THR A 218 4.31 -14.64 15.14
CA THR A 218 5.21 -15.42 14.28
C THR A 218 4.45 -16.12 13.13
N PRO A 219 3.38 -16.91 13.38
CA PRO A 219 2.53 -17.44 12.31
C PRO A 219 1.94 -16.36 11.42
N PHE A 220 1.57 -15.21 11.97
CA PHE A 220 1.01 -14.10 11.18
C PHE A 220 2.04 -13.50 10.21
N CYS A 221 3.25 -13.23 10.69
CA CYS A 221 4.33 -12.72 9.83
C CYS A 221 4.66 -13.71 8.71
N GLN A 222 4.69 -15.02 9.02
CA GLN A 222 4.90 -16.05 8.01
C GLN A 222 3.75 -16.10 7.00
N HIS A 223 2.52 -15.89 7.43
CA HIS A 223 1.34 -15.80 6.55
C HIS A 223 1.45 -14.64 5.56
N ILE A 224 1.83 -13.43 6.03
CA ILE A 224 2.07 -12.27 5.16
C ILE A 224 3.21 -12.57 4.18
N ARG A 225 4.32 -13.13 4.68
CA ARG A 225 5.48 -13.50 3.86
C ARG A 225 5.11 -14.45 2.73
N SER A 226 4.35 -15.50 3.04
CA SER A 226 3.92 -16.48 2.04
C SER A 226 2.97 -15.87 1.00
N TYR A 227 2.05 -15.00 1.42
CA TYR A 227 1.15 -14.31 0.51
C TYR A 227 1.85 -13.31 -0.44
N TYR A 228 2.81 -12.55 0.10
CA TYR A 228 3.38 -11.41 -0.64
C TYR A 228 4.78 -11.64 -1.21
N VAL A 229 5.67 -12.26 -0.45
CA VAL A 229 7.09 -12.43 -0.81
C VAL A 229 7.30 -13.71 -1.61
N ASP A 230 6.76 -14.84 -1.12
CA ASP A 230 6.98 -16.15 -1.75
C ASP A 230 6.17 -16.31 -3.05
N GLU A 231 4.91 -15.88 -3.05
CA GLU A 231 4.10 -15.85 -4.26
C GLU A 231 4.54 -14.68 -5.16
N LYS A 232 5.35 -14.93 -6.18
CA LYS A 232 5.68 -13.88 -7.15
C LYS A 232 4.44 -13.47 -7.95
N PRO A 233 4.31 -12.17 -8.33
CA PRO A 233 3.27 -11.76 -9.26
C PRO A 233 3.38 -12.60 -10.54
N LYS A 234 2.27 -13.22 -10.95
CA LYS A 234 2.24 -14.06 -12.15
C LYS A 234 2.50 -13.16 -13.36
N SER A 235 3.33 -13.57 -14.32
CA SER A 235 3.60 -12.76 -15.52
C SER A 235 2.36 -12.34 -16.32
N ASN A 236 1.24 -13.05 -16.12
CA ASN A 236 -0.06 -12.80 -16.75
C ASN A 236 -1.07 -12.14 -15.80
N SER A 237 -0.63 -11.58 -14.66
CA SER A 237 -1.51 -10.83 -13.77
C SER A 237 -2.10 -9.63 -14.50
N THR A 238 -3.40 -9.45 -14.33
CA THR A 238 -4.07 -8.22 -14.76
C THR A 238 -3.79 -7.13 -13.73
N SER A 239 -3.75 -5.87 -14.17
CA SER A 239 -3.50 -4.71 -13.28
C SER A 239 -4.42 -4.69 -12.05
N TRP A 240 -5.69 -5.10 -12.19
CA TRP A 240 -6.63 -5.14 -11.05
C TRP A 240 -6.26 -6.21 -10.00
N GLN A 241 -5.68 -7.35 -10.39
CA GLN A 241 -5.24 -8.38 -9.45
C GLN A 241 -4.04 -7.90 -8.62
N GLU A 242 -3.17 -7.09 -9.21
CA GLU A 242 -2.04 -6.49 -8.49
C GLU A 242 -2.50 -5.43 -7.50
N ILE A 243 -3.47 -4.59 -7.89
CA ILE A 243 -4.09 -3.60 -6.99
C ILE A 243 -4.76 -4.32 -5.82
N GLN A 244 -5.54 -5.37 -6.09
CA GLN A 244 -6.20 -6.17 -5.06
C GLN A 244 -5.20 -6.81 -4.09
N ARG A 245 -4.13 -7.38 -4.63
CA ARG A 245 -3.06 -7.99 -3.85
C ARG A 245 -2.35 -6.96 -2.96
N GLN A 246 -2.06 -5.77 -3.49
CA GLN A 246 -1.48 -4.67 -2.71
C GLN A 246 -2.40 -4.22 -1.60
N PHE A 247 -3.70 -4.03 -1.90
CA PHE A 247 -4.70 -3.67 -0.89
C PHE A 247 -4.76 -4.71 0.22
N ILE A 248 -4.80 -6.00 -0.11
CA ILE A 248 -4.83 -7.10 0.87
C ILE A 248 -3.60 -7.04 1.77
N THR A 249 -2.42 -6.92 1.18
CA THR A 249 -1.15 -6.83 1.94
C THR A 249 -1.12 -5.61 2.84
N LEU A 250 -1.58 -4.46 2.36
CA LEU A 250 -1.71 -3.24 3.17
C LEU A 250 -2.59 -3.49 4.41
N GLN A 251 -3.75 -4.14 4.25
CA GLN A 251 -4.64 -4.44 5.38
C GLN A 251 -3.98 -5.38 6.40
N LEU A 252 -3.25 -6.39 5.92
CA LEU A 252 -2.56 -7.35 6.79
C LEU A 252 -1.39 -6.70 7.54
N LEU A 253 -0.63 -5.81 6.88
CA LEU A 253 0.43 -5.04 7.54
C LEU A 253 -0.14 -4.12 8.61
N GLU A 254 -1.22 -3.39 8.32
CA GLU A 254 -1.89 -2.54 9.31
C GLU A 254 -2.49 -3.32 10.49
N LEU A 255 -2.83 -4.61 10.31
CA LEU A 255 -3.23 -5.49 11.43
C LEU A 255 -2.07 -5.68 12.41
N THR A 256 -0.81 -5.67 11.97
CA THR A 256 0.35 -5.89 12.85
C THR A 256 0.44 -4.87 14.00
N LYS A 257 -0.15 -3.67 13.82
CA LYS A 257 -0.19 -2.60 14.83
C LYS A 257 -1.01 -2.94 16.07
N VAL A 258 -1.82 -4.01 16.05
CA VAL A 258 -2.60 -4.45 17.23
C VAL A 258 -1.86 -5.50 18.09
N PHE A 259 -0.70 -5.98 17.62
CA PHE A 259 0.09 -6.96 18.34
C PHE A 259 0.95 -6.27 19.39
N ASP A 260 1.09 -6.90 20.54
CA ASP A 260 2.05 -6.46 21.56
C ASP A 260 3.48 -6.76 21.09
N LEU A 261 4.30 -5.71 20.96
CA LEU A 261 5.70 -5.78 20.57
C LEU A 261 6.65 -5.82 21.78
N GLY A 262 6.15 -6.12 22.99
CA GLY A 262 6.98 -6.29 24.18
C GLY A 262 8.02 -7.42 24.06
N ASP A 263 7.69 -8.49 23.34
CA ASP A 263 8.59 -9.64 23.14
C ASP A 263 9.67 -9.35 22.07
N GLU A 264 10.93 -9.61 22.44
CA GLU A 264 12.10 -9.51 21.56
C GLU A 264 12.02 -10.49 20.38
N MET A 265 11.51 -11.70 20.61
CA MET A 265 11.36 -12.71 19.55
C MET A 265 10.36 -12.23 18.50
N GLY A 266 9.19 -11.77 18.93
CA GLY A 266 8.17 -11.20 18.06
C GLY A 266 8.67 -10.02 17.23
N ARG A 267 9.37 -9.06 17.86
CA ARG A 267 10.00 -7.92 17.17
C ARG A 267 11.02 -8.37 16.13
N SER A 268 11.85 -9.36 16.44
CA SER A 268 12.84 -9.90 15.51
C SER A 268 12.20 -10.54 14.26
N VAL A 269 11.10 -11.28 14.45
CA VAL A 269 10.36 -11.89 13.33
C VAL A 269 9.71 -10.83 12.43
N LEU A 270 9.09 -9.80 13.02
CA LEU A 270 8.49 -8.71 12.25
C LEU A 270 9.56 -7.86 11.55
N LYS A 271 10.70 -7.60 12.20
CA LYS A 271 11.88 -6.94 11.59
C LYS A 271 12.38 -7.71 10.36
N LYS A 272 12.43 -9.05 10.44
CA LYS A 272 12.80 -9.89 9.29
C LYS A 272 11.77 -9.83 8.16
N LEU A 273 10.48 -9.82 8.47
CA LEU A 273 9.43 -9.65 7.45
C LEU A 273 9.57 -8.31 6.72
N ILE A 274 9.80 -7.22 7.48
CA ILE A 274 9.99 -5.88 6.92
C ILE A 274 11.21 -5.86 5.98
N TYR A 275 12.32 -6.47 6.39
CA TYR A 275 13.50 -6.64 5.53
C TYR A 275 13.18 -7.41 4.25
N ASP A 276 12.55 -8.60 4.36
CA ASP A 276 12.21 -9.46 3.22
C ASP A 276 11.28 -8.72 2.23
N MET A 277 10.38 -7.87 2.70
CA MET A 277 9.50 -7.08 1.85
C MET A 277 10.22 -5.86 1.24
N LEU A 278 10.95 -5.08 2.04
CA LEU A 278 11.67 -3.90 1.54
C LEU A 278 12.80 -4.27 0.57
N THR A 279 13.36 -5.46 0.61
CA THR A 279 14.33 -5.95 -0.40
C THR A 279 13.66 -6.55 -1.65
N CYS A 280 12.36 -6.84 -1.60
CA CYS A 280 11.66 -7.51 -2.70
C CYS A 280 11.34 -6.57 -3.88
N THR A 281 11.70 -6.94 -5.11
CA THR A 281 11.63 -6.06 -6.28
C THR A 281 10.22 -5.60 -6.67
N HIS A 282 9.17 -6.33 -6.29
CA HIS A 282 7.78 -5.97 -6.64
C HIS A 282 7.01 -5.20 -5.56
N VAL A 283 7.64 -4.86 -4.43
CA VAL A 283 7.03 -3.96 -3.43
C VAL A 283 6.82 -2.57 -4.03
N LYS A 284 5.59 -2.07 -3.94
CA LYS A 284 5.22 -0.71 -4.33
C LYS A 284 5.40 0.28 -3.20
N GLU A 285 5.45 1.55 -3.56
CA GLU A 285 5.71 2.69 -2.67
C GLU A 285 4.69 2.80 -1.51
N ASP A 286 3.40 2.57 -1.76
CA ASP A 286 2.36 2.61 -0.71
C ASP A 286 2.63 1.62 0.44
N LEU A 287 3.23 0.48 0.13
CA LEU A 287 3.62 -0.51 1.14
C LEU A 287 4.89 -0.08 1.87
N VAL A 288 5.79 0.68 1.22
CA VAL A 288 7.01 1.20 1.86
C VAL A 288 6.65 2.12 3.02
N ALA A 289 5.70 3.04 2.83
CA ALA A 289 5.26 3.96 3.88
C ALA A 289 4.77 3.20 5.12
N VAL A 290 3.88 2.22 4.95
CA VAL A 290 3.36 1.43 6.08
C VAL A 290 4.43 0.54 6.71
N LEU A 291 5.32 -0.06 5.92
CA LEU A 291 6.43 -0.88 6.45
C LEU A 291 7.37 -0.04 7.33
N VAL A 292 7.72 1.17 6.88
CA VAL A 292 8.59 2.08 7.65
C VAL A 292 7.87 2.60 8.90
N GLU A 293 6.57 2.90 8.81
CA GLU A 293 5.75 3.29 9.95
C GLU A 293 5.73 2.18 11.03
N ILE A 294 5.46 0.94 10.65
CA ILE A 294 5.49 -0.22 11.57
C ILE A 294 6.89 -0.38 12.17
N PHE A 295 7.94 -0.14 11.38
CA PHE A 295 9.31 -0.28 11.85
C PHE A 295 9.70 0.71 12.96
N VAL A 296 9.00 1.84 13.09
CA VAL A 296 9.21 2.80 14.19
C VAL A 296 8.98 2.16 15.54
N GLU A 297 7.94 1.32 15.68
CA GLU A 297 7.60 0.62 16.91
C GLU A 297 8.47 -0.62 17.13
N VAL A 298 8.90 -1.28 16.05
CA VAL A 298 9.78 -2.46 16.12
C VAL A 298 11.20 -2.09 16.56
N GLU A 299 11.73 -0.97 16.06
CA GLU A 299 13.05 -0.43 16.43
C GLU A 299 12.90 1.03 16.92
N PRO A 300 12.65 1.22 18.23
CA PRO A 300 12.49 2.56 18.81
C PRO A 300 13.77 3.39 18.76
N ASN A 301 14.95 2.77 18.68
CA ASN A 301 16.23 3.49 18.59
C ASN A 301 16.40 4.10 17.19
N VAL A 302 16.33 5.42 17.10
CA VAL A 302 16.43 6.17 15.85
C VAL A 302 17.70 5.85 15.07
N ASN A 303 18.87 5.76 15.72
CA ASN A 303 20.13 5.53 15.02
C ASN A 303 20.21 4.11 14.46
N SER A 304 19.85 3.11 15.26
CA SER A 304 19.80 1.70 14.80
C SER A 304 18.79 1.54 13.66
N ARG A 305 17.64 2.21 13.75
CA ARG A 305 16.59 2.18 12.74
C ARG A 305 17.05 2.78 11.41
N LEU A 306 17.64 3.98 11.46
CA LEU A 306 18.15 4.67 10.28
C LEU A 306 19.31 3.90 9.64
N GLN A 307 20.20 3.32 10.45
CA GLN A 307 21.27 2.47 9.93
C GLN A 307 20.71 1.25 9.20
N PHE A 308 19.75 0.54 9.78
CA PHE A 308 19.13 -0.63 9.16
C PHE A 308 18.44 -0.28 7.83
N LEU A 309 17.69 0.83 7.76
CA LEU A 309 17.05 1.25 6.52
C LEU A 309 18.06 1.72 5.47
N ALA A 310 19.17 2.36 5.87
CA ALA A 310 20.26 2.72 4.97
C ALA A 310 20.98 1.48 4.40
N GLU A 311 21.15 0.43 5.21
CA GLU A 311 21.69 -0.86 4.76
C GLU A 311 20.77 -1.51 3.72
N ILE A 312 19.45 -1.49 3.94
CA ILE A 312 18.45 -1.95 2.96
C ILE A 312 18.54 -1.15 1.65
N VAL A 313 18.60 0.18 1.72
CA VAL A 313 18.75 1.04 0.53
C VAL A 313 20.02 0.66 -0.24
N SER A 314 21.13 0.47 0.47
CA SER A 314 22.41 0.06 -0.13
C SER A 314 22.32 -1.32 -0.77
N GLU A 315 21.62 -2.27 -0.15
CA GLU A 315 21.44 -3.62 -0.70
C GLU A 315 20.56 -3.65 -1.96
N ILE A 316 19.53 -2.81 -2.00
CA ILE A 316 18.65 -2.69 -3.19
C ILE A 316 19.40 -1.98 -4.33
N HIS A 317 20.16 -0.92 -4.02
CA HIS A 317 20.89 -0.14 -5.02
C HIS A 317 22.16 -0.84 -5.51
N GLU A 318 22.86 -1.57 -4.63
CA GLU A 318 24.11 -2.28 -4.92
C GLU A 318 24.01 -3.80 -4.61
N PRO A 319 23.12 -4.55 -5.28
CA PRO A 319 22.99 -5.98 -5.03
C PRO A 319 24.29 -6.72 -5.31
N MET A 320 24.57 -7.77 -4.51
CA MET A 320 25.70 -8.66 -4.79
C MET A 320 25.43 -9.47 -6.06
N THR A 321 26.25 -9.25 -7.08
CA THR A 321 26.19 -9.96 -8.35
C THR A 321 27.47 -10.72 -8.62
N GLN A 322 27.34 -11.91 -9.23
CA GLN A 322 28.49 -12.73 -9.58
C GLN A 322 28.93 -12.38 -11.00
N ILE A 323 30.06 -11.69 -11.14
CA ILE A 323 30.64 -11.39 -12.44
C ILE A 323 31.67 -12.49 -12.77
N PRO A 324 31.59 -13.12 -13.95
CA PRO A 324 32.61 -14.05 -14.41
C PRO A 324 33.93 -13.28 -14.63
N VAL A 325 34.95 -13.60 -13.85
CA VAL A 325 36.31 -13.10 -14.05
C VAL A 325 37.08 -14.16 -14.82
N GLU A 326 37.48 -13.82 -16.04
CA GLU A 326 38.44 -14.60 -16.81
C GLU A 326 39.76 -14.65 -16.05
N VAL A 327 40.26 -15.86 -15.81
CA VAL A 327 41.57 -16.08 -15.18
C VAL A 327 42.66 -15.39 -16.01
N SER A 328 43.57 -14.66 -15.36
CA SER A 328 44.62 -13.87 -16.03
C SER A 328 45.35 -14.69 -17.11
N SER A 329 45.74 -14.05 -18.22
CA SER A 329 46.51 -14.69 -19.31
C SER A 329 47.81 -15.35 -18.81
N GLU A 330 48.37 -14.88 -17.70
CA GLU A 330 49.55 -15.49 -17.07
C GLU A 330 49.22 -16.77 -16.30
N GLU A 331 48.08 -16.83 -15.63
CA GLU A 331 47.63 -17.98 -14.84
C GLU A 331 47.16 -19.12 -15.75
N THR A 332 46.43 -18.78 -16.82
CA THR A 332 46.10 -19.73 -17.90
C THR A 332 47.36 -20.27 -18.58
N ARG A 333 48.36 -19.42 -18.86
CA ARG A 333 49.64 -19.87 -19.42
C ARG A 333 50.44 -20.74 -18.45
N LYS A 334 50.48 -20.41 -17.14
CA LYS A 334 51.11 -21.27 -16.11
C LYS A 334 50.41 -22.63 -16.01
N LYS A 335 49.08 -22.67 -16.05
CA LYS A 335 48.27 -23.90 -16.03
C LYS A 335 48.53 -24.75 -17.28
N GLN A 336 48.59 -24.15 -18.47
CA GLN A 336 48.95 -24.85 -19.71
C GLN A 336 50.37 -25.42 -19.66
N ILE A 337 51.35 -24.68 -19.13
CA ILE A 337 52.72 -25.17 -18.95
C ILE A 337 52.76 -26.35 -17.98
N LEU A 338 52.02 -26.27 -16.86
CA LEU A 338 51.96 -27.35 -15.88
C LEU A 338 51.28 -28.60 -16.46
N GLN A 339 50.18 -28.43 -17.20
CA GLN A 339 49.51 -29.51 -17.93
C GLN A 339 50.44 -30.16 -18.96
N ALA A 340 51.20 -29.37 -19.71
CA ALA A 340 52.16 -29.89 -20.68
C ALA A 340 53.28 -30.69 -20.00
N LYS A 341 53.83 -30.20 -18.88
CA LYS A 341 54.85 -30.92 -18.10
C LYS A 341 54.33 -32.25 -17.56
N MET A 342 53.17 -32.25 -16.90
CA MET A 342 52.57 -33.48 -16.37
C MET A 342 52.25 -34.48 -17.48
N ARG A 343 51.84 -34.02 -18.67
CA ARG A 343 51.56 -34.91 -19.80
C ARG A 343 52.82 -35.57 -20.38
N VAL A 344 53.94 -34.85 -20.38
CA VAL A 344 55.26 -35.40 -20.78
C VAL A 344 55.68 -36.47 -19.77
N GLU A 345 55.67 -36.14 -18.47
CA GLU A 345 56.03 -37.07 -17.39
C GLU A 345 55.16 -38.34 -17.38
N LEU A 346 53.86 -38.19 -17.66
CA LEU A 346 52.92 -39.32 -17.74
C LEU A 346 53.19 -40.24 -18.95
N ASN A 347 53.64 -39.67 -20.07
CA ASN A 347 54.06 -40.47 -21.23
C ASN A 347 55.39 -41.19 -20.98
N GLU A 348 56.38 -40.51 -20.41
CA GLU A 348 57.69 -41.10 -20.04
C GLU A 348 57.51 -42.26 -19.06
N MET A 349 56.69 -42.08 -18.02
CA MET A 349 56.43 -43.11 -17.02
C MET A 349 55.65 -44.30 -17.59
N ARG A 350 54.78 -44.08 -18.58
CA ARG A 350 54.08 -45.18 -19.30
C ARG A 350 55.04 -45.95 -20.21
N GLU A 351 55.95 -45.26 -20.88
CA GLU A 351 56.97 -45.91 -21.73
C GLU A 351 57.94 -46.74 -20.87
N GLU A 352 58.40 -46.21 -19.74
CA GLU A 352 59.21 -46.96 -18.77
C GLU A 352 58.46 -48.17 -18.19
N GLN A 353 57.16 -48.05 -17.98
CA GLN A 353 56.33 -49.17 -17.54
C GLN A 353 56.24 -50.25 -18.62
N GLU A 354 56.01 -49.89 -19.89
CA GLU A 354 55.97 -50.84 -21.01
C GLU A 354 57.33 -51.56 -21.19
N LEU A 355 58.44 -50.84 -21.06
CA LEU A 355 59.78 -51.41 -21.08
C LEU A 355 59.99 -52.42 -19.93
N ALA A 356 59.60 -52.06 -18.69
CA ALA A 356 59.70 -52.97 -17.54
C ALA A 356 58.83 -54.23 -17.69
N VAL A 357 57.65 -54.11 -18.34
CA VAL A 357 56.80 -55.26 -18.68
C VAL A 357 57.46 -56.15 -19.72
N ASN A 358 58.06 -55.57 -20.77
CA ASN A 358 58.79 -56.31 -21.81
C ASN A 358 60.03 -57.04 -21.25
N GLU A 359 60.70 -56.45 -20.26
CA GLU A 359 61.84 -57.03 -19.53
C GLU A 359 61.44 -58.05 -18.44
N GLN A 360 60.13 -58.32 -18.26
CA GLN A 360 59.56 -59.20 -17.22
C GLN A 360 59.88 -58.77 -15.77
N ASP A 361 60.22 -57.50 -15.53
CA ASP A 361 60.37 -56.93 -14.18
C ASP A 361 59.00 -56.45 -13.65
N PHE A 362 58.21 -57.42 -13.19
CA PHE A 362 56.83 -57.17 -12.75
C PHE A 362 56.73 -56.31 -11.48
N LEU A 363 57.76 -56.30 -10.63
CA LEU A 363 57.79 -55.47 -9.42
C LEU A 363 57.97 -54.00 -9.78
N ARG A 364 58.91 -53.70 -10.67
CA ARG A 364 59.13 -52.33 -11.17
C ARG A 364 57.93 -51.84 -11.96
N ALA A 365 57.38 -52.67 -12.85
CA ALA A 365 56.18 -52.35 -13.62
C ALA A 365 54.96 -52.02 -12.73
N HIS A 366 54.77 -52.73 -11.62
CA HIS A 366 53.69 -52.46 -10.68
C HIS A 366 53.86 -51.11 -9.96
N SER A 367 55.08 -50.79 -9.51
CA SER A 367 55.36 -49.51 -8.86
C SER A 367 55.19 -48.30 -9.79
N LEU A 368 55.52 -48.47 -11.08
CA LEU A 368 55.30 -47.45 -12.11
C LEU A 368 53.80 -47.30 -12.41
N ALA A 369 53.04 -48.40 -12.45
CA ALA A 369 51.59 -48.37 -12.64
C ALA A 369 50.87 -47.54 -11.56
N GLU A 370 51.25 -47.70 -10.28
CA GLU A 370 50.69 -46.91 -9.19
C GLU A 370 51.00 -45.42 -9.32
N LYS A 371 52.24 -45.08 -9.71
CA LYS A 371 52.64 -43.69 -9.94
C LYS A 371 51.92 -43.05 -11.13
N VAL A 372 51.77 -43.79 -12.23
CA VAL A 372 50.98 -43.36 -13.40
C VAL A 372 49.54 -43.08 -12.97
N LYS A 373 48.93 -43.96 -12.18
CA LYS A 373 47.57 -43.78 -11.67
C LYS A 373 47.44 -42.55 -10.76
N GLN A 374 48.42 -42.28 -9.90
CA GLN A 374 48.44 -41.08 -9.05
C GLN A 374 48.58 -39.79 -9.87
N LEU A 375 49.47 -39.78 -10.87
CA LEU A 375 49.67 -38.65 -11.77
C LEU A 375 48.45 -38.41 -12.67
N GLU A 376 47.78 -39.46 -13.14
CA GLU A 376 46.52 -39.37 -13.88
C GLU A 376 45.40 -38.73 -13.06
N GLU A 377 45.30 -39.08 -11.77
CA GLU A 377 44.31 -38.50 -10.86
C GLU A 377 44.60 -37.02 -10.58
N GLN A 378 45.86 -36.66 -10.34
CA GLN A 378 46.27 -35.25 -10.18
C GLN A 378 46.03 -34.44 -11.46
N PHE A 379 46.31 -35.00 -12.64
CA PHE A 379 46.06 -34.35 -13.92
C PHE A 379 44.56 -34.14 -14.17
N ARG A 380 43.73 -35.10 -13.75
CA ARG A 380 42.27 -34.99 -13.82
C ARG A 380 41.76 -33.87 -12.93
N GLN A 381 42.22 -33.79 -11.68
CA GLN A 381 41.85 -32.75 -10.72
C GLN A 381 42.17 -31.33 -11.25
N LEU A 382 43.37 -31.15 -11.81
CA LEU A 382 43.80 -29.90 -12.46
C LEU A 382 42.93 -29.50 -13.67
N ASN A 383 42.39 -30.47 -14.42
CA ASN A 383 41.53 -30.21 -15.56
C ASN A 383 40.06 -29.94 -15.18
N THR A 384 39.61 -30.40 -14.01
CA THR A 384 38.26 -30.12 -13.49
C THR A 384 38.10 -28.76 -12.84
N GLU A 385 39.19 -28.07 -12.51
CA GLU A 385 39.12 -26.69 -12.01
C GLU A 385 38.59 -25.73 -13.08
N PRO A 386 37.48 -24.99 -12.82
CA PRO A 386 36.85 -24.12 -13.80
C PRO A 386 37.77 -22.98 -14.26
N LEU A 387 37.73 -22.68 -15.56
CA LEU A 387 38.49 -21.58 -16.20
C LEU A 387 37.93 -20.19 -15.89
N VAL A 388 36.74 -20.13 -15.29
CA VAL A 388 36.04 -18.90 -14.92
C VAL A 388 35.86 -18.93 -13.41
N THR A 389 36.38 -17.91 -12.75
CA THR A 389 36.13 -17.69 -11.32
C THR A 389 35.09 -16.59 -11.20
N TYR A 390 34.03 -16.82 -10.44
CA TYR A 390 33.04 -15.78 -10.17
C TYR A 390 33.54 -14.91 -9.02
N LYS A 391 33.66 -13.60 -9.24
CA LYS A 391 33.84 -12.65 -8.14
C LYS A 391 32.49 -12.06 -7.79
N GLU A 392 32.20 -12.00 -6.49
CA GLU A 392 31.09 -11.23 -5.96
C GLU A 392 31.45 -9.75 -6.07
N VAL A 393 30.73 -9.05 -6.94
CA VAL A 393 30.88 -7.61 -7.17
C VAL A 393 29.52 -6.96 -6.94
N ARG A 394 29.53 -5.82 -6.25
CA ARG A 394 28.37 -4.96 -6.14
C ARG A 394 28.17 -4.22 -7.46
N THR A 395 27.02 -4.40 -8.09
CA THR A 395 26.66 -3.65 -9.31
C THR A 395 25.57 -2.64 -8.98
N GLU A 396 25.77 -1.40 -9.42
CA GLU A 396 24.79 -0.34 -9.22
C GLU A 396 23.56 -0.57 -10.09
N CYS A 397 22.39 -0.56 -9.46
CA CYS A 397 21.09 -0.72 -10.09
C CYS A 397 20.40 0.63 -10.19
N ASN A 398 20.52 1.28 -11.35
CA ASN A 398 20.00 2.63 -11.61
C ASN A 398 18.70 2.61 -12.43
N ASP A 399 17.91 1.53 -12.37
CA ASP A 399 16.60 1.51 -13.01
C ASP A 399 15.59 2.34 -12.21
N ARG A 400 14.60 2.91 -12.91
CA ARG A 400 13.59 3.79 -12.31
C ARG A 400 12.86 3.15 -11.12
N ALA A 401 12.55 1.86 -11.17
CA ALA A 401 11.79 1.21 -10.10
C ALA A 401 12.64 1.07 -8.83
N THR A 402 13.91 0.69 -8.97
CA THR A 402 14.88 0.61 -7.88
C THR A 402 15.14 1.98 -7.26
N LEU A 403 15.44 3.00 -8.08
CA LEU A 403 15.70 4.36 -7.59
C LEU A 403 14.50 4.96 -6.86
N SER A 404 13.30 4.79 -7.43
CA SER A 404 12.07 5.25 -6.76
C SER A 404 11.92 4.60 -5.39
N LYS A 405 12.11 3.28 -5.31
CA LYS A 405 11.97 2.54 -4.05
C LYS A 405 12.99 3.01 -3.01
N CYS A 406 14.26 3.17 -3.39
CA CYS A 406 15.31 3.67 -2.51
C CYS A 406 14.99 5.08 -2.00
N LEU A 407 14.62 6.01 -2.89
CA LEU A 407 14.25 7.37 -2.51
C LEU A 407 12.99 7.38 -1.63
N THR A 408 12.03 6.50 -1.88
CA THR A 408 10.82 6.37 -1.05
C THR A 408 11.17 5.87 0.35
N ILE A 409 12.03 4.85 0.49
CA ILE A 409 12.51 4.37 1.79
C ILE A 409 13.23 5.50 2.55
N ILE A 410 14.08 6.27 1.87
CA ILE A 410 14.78 7.43 2.44
C ILE A 410 13.80 8.52 2.88
N TYR A 411 12.83 8.84 2.04
CA TYR A 411 11.81 9.83 2.35
C TYR A 411 10.99 9.42 3.58
N GLU A 412 10.47 8.19 3.60
CA GLU A 412 9.65 7.69 4.71
C GLU A 412 10.44 7.54 6.02
N MET A 413 11.72 7.15 5.97
CA MET A 413 12.53 7.03 7.19
C MET A 413 12.76 8.38 7.89
N MET A 414 12.79 9.47 7.13
CA MET A 414 12.96 10.83 7.65
C MET A 414 11.66 11.44 8.19
N GLN A 415 10.50 10.99 7.70
CA GLN A 415 9.19 11.49 8.13
C GLN A 415 8.76 10.97 9.52
N SER A 416 9.47 9.99 10.09
CA SER A 416 9.16 9.48 11.42
C SER A 416 9.18 10.60 12.48
N PRO A 417 8.16 10.73 13.35
CA PRO A 417 8.08 11.82 14.34
C PRO A 417 9.22 11.81 15.37
N SER A 418 9.93 10.69 15.49
CA SER A 418 11.09 10.55 16.37
C SER A 418 12.39 11.11 15.77
N VAL A 419 12.43 11.36 14.46
CA VAL A 419 13.56 12.00 13.76
C VAL A 419 13.37 13.51 13.81
N THR A 420 14.05 14.16 14.76
CA THR A 420 13.90 15.60 15.00
C THR A 420 15.09 16.44 14.54
N LYS A 421 16.18 15.80 14.13
CA LYS A 421 17.43 16.45 13.69
C LYS A 421 18.09 15.63 12.59
N LEU A 422 18.92 16.31 11.80
CA LEU A 422 19.74 15.67 10.78
C LEU A 422 20.85 14.84 11.43
N THR A 423 20.76 13.51 11.34
CA THR A 423 21.80 12.60 11.83
C THR A 423 22.94 12.46 10.82
N PRO A 424 24.15 12.04 11.24
CA PRO A 424 25.26 11.79 10.32
C PRO A 424 24.92 10.79 9.21
N GLN A 425 24.10 9.79 9.51
CA GLN A 425 23.61 8.80 8.55
C GLN A 425 22.73 9.45 7.48
N LEU A 426 21.76 10.29 7.89
CA LEU A 426 20.91 11.03 6.94
C LEU A 426 21.72 12.02 6.11
N ARG A 427 22.70 12.69 6.74
CA ARG A 427 23.62 13.57 6.02
C ARG A 427 24.42 12.83 4.95
N SER A 428 24.92 11.64 5.28
CA SER A 428 25.63 10.78 4.32
C SER A 428 24.72 10.34 3.17
N LEU A 429 23.46 9.96 3.45
CA LEU A 429 22.50 9.60 2.41
C LEU A 429 22.15 10.79 1.52
N LEU A 430 22.00 11.98 2.09
CA LEU A 430 21.79 13.21 1.32
C LEU A 430 22.97 13.43 0.37
N ASP A 431 24.17 13.58 0.91
CA ASP A 431 25.35 13.99 0.14
C ASP A 431 25.77 12.92 -0.90
N ASN A 432 25.67 11.62 -0.56
CA ASN A 432 26.18 10.54 -1.41
C ASN A 432 25.11 9.88 -2.28
N PHE A 433 23.81 10.05 -2.00
CA PHE A 433 22.75 9.38 -2.77
C PHE A 433 21.73 10.39 -3.32
N ILE A 434 20.99 11.11 -2.46
CA ILE A 434 19.86 11.95 -2.87
C ILE A 434 20.30 13.05 -3.87
N LEU A 435 21.40 13.76 -3.57
CA LEU A 435 21.85 14.88 -4.40
C LEU A 435 22.25 14.47 -5.82
N GLN A 436 22.58 13.19 -6.06
CA GLN A 436 22.93 12.70 -7.39
C GLN A 436 21.75 12.74 -8.36
N TYR A 437 20.52 12.78 -7.84
CA TYR A 437 19.28 12.67 -8.62
C TYR A 437 18.48 13.98 -8.71
N ILE A 438 19.05 15.11 -8.27
CA ILE A 438 18.42 16.45 -8.35
C ILE A 438 18.43 17.02 -9.77
N GLU A 439 19.19 16.45 -10.68
CA GLU A 439 19.20 16.84 -12.10
C GLU A 439 18.87 15.62 -12.99
N ASP A 440 18.17 14.63 -12.43
CA ASP A 440 17.82 13.41 -13.15
C ASP A 440 16.86 13.69 -14.32
N GLY A 441 17.05 12.97 -15.42
CA GLY A 441 16.21 13.12 -16.61
C GLY A 441 14.78 12.61 -16.43
N ASP A 442 14.53 11.71 -15.48
CA ASP A 442 13.19 11.26 -15.13
C ASP A 442 12.56 12.23 -14.11
N THR A 443 11.54 12.97 -14.57
CA THR A 443 10.79 13.95 -13.77
C THR A 443 10.31 13.39 -12.44
N TYR A 444 9.97 12.10 -12.40
CA TYR A 444 9.46 11.46 -11.19
C TYR A 444 10.56 11.25 -10.14
N ILE A 445 11.71 10.74 -10.57
CA ILE A 445 12.89 10.53 -9.69
C ILE A 445 13.42 11.87 -9.20
N HIS A 446 13.48 12.87 -10.09
CA HIS A 446 13.82 14.24 -9.75
C HIS A 446 12.89 14.84 -8.67
N SER A 447 11.57 14.69 -8.85
CA SER A 447 10.57 15.13 -7.87
C SER A 447 10.77 14.45 -6.50
N LEU A 448 11.02 13.13 -6.48
CA LEU A 448 11.34 12.40 -5.25
C LEU A 448 12.61 12.90 -4.57
N ALA A 449 13.67 13.17 -5.33
CA ALA A 449 14.94 13.68 -4.82
C ALA A 449 14.79 15.08 -4.21
N ILE A 450 14.04 15.99 -4.86
CA ILE A 450 13.69 17.30 -4.30
C ILE A 450 12.91 17.13 -3.01
N ARG A 451 11.91 16.24 -2.99
CA ARG A 451 11.07 16.00 -1.81
C ARG A 451 11.91 15.50 -0.63
N ALA A 452 12.78 14.53 -0.85
CA ALA A 452 13.69 14.01 0.17
C ALA A 452 14.70 15.07 0.67
N THR A 453 15.24 15.88 -0.25
CA THR A 453 16.09 17.03 0.10
C THR A 453 15.33 18.06 0.95
N GLY A 454 14.05 18.28 0.64
CA GLY A 454 13.17 19.14 1.40
C GLY A 454 13.02 18.70 2.85
N VAL A 455 12.79 17.41 3.10
CA VAL A 455 12.71 16.88 4.47
C VAL A 455 14.03 17.07 5.21
N CYS A 456 15.18 16.85 4.56
CA CYS A 456 16.49 17.17 5.16
C CYS A 456 16.61 18.65 5.53
N CYS A 457 16.11 19.57 4.70
CA CYS A 457 16.07 20.99 5.01
C CYS A 457 15.18 21.30 6.22
N LEU A 458 14.06 20.58 6.40
CA LEU A 458 13.21 20.70 7.60
C LEU A 458 13.91 20.23 8.88
N LEU A 459 14.93 19.38 8.78
CA LEU A 459 15.71 18.90 9.93
C LEU A 459 16.92 19.78 10.28
N ASP A 460 17.37 20.65 9.36
CA ASP A 460 18.54 21.52 9.55
C ASP A 460 18.38 22.88 8.82
N LEU A 461 18.30 23.96 9.60
CA LEU A 461 18.17 25.33 9.08
C LEU A 461 19.33 25.76 8.17
N GLN A 462 20.58 25.34 8.44
CA GLN A 462 21.71 25.72 7.59
C GLN A 462 21.59 25.07 6.21
N LEU A 463 21.11 23.84 6.19
CA LEU A 463 20.84 23.13 4.96
C LEU A 463 19.69 23.78 4.17
N ALA A 464 18.62 24.18 4.86
CA ALA A 464 17.53 24.92 4.25
C ALA A 464 18.03 26.20 3.57
N LYS A 465 18.93 26.96 4.21
CA LYS A 465 19.53 28.15 3.60
C LYS A 465 20.37 27.82 2.37
N GLN A 466 21.15 26.75 2.42
CA GLN A 466 22.00 26.31 1.33
C GLN A 466 21.20 25.94 0.07
N TYR A 467 20.13 25.15 0.24
CA TYR A 467 19.34 24.65 -0.90
C TYR A 467 18.13 25.53 -1.27
N MET A 468 17.85 26.60 -0.55
CA MET A 468 16.76 27.52 -0.88
C MET A 468 16.87 28.06 -2.32
N ILE A 469 18.07 28.48 -2.74
CA ILE A 469 18.31 28.99 -4.10
C ILE A 469 18.08 27.90 -5.15
N MET A 470 18.51 26.67 -4.86
CA MET A 470 18.27 25.51 -5.72
C MET A 470 16.77 25.27 -5.91
N LEU A 471 15.96 25.32 -4.83
CA LEU A 471 14.50 25.16 -4.92
C LEU A 471 13.84 26.25 -5.77
N PHE A 472 14.24 27.51 -5.61
CA PHE A 472 13.75 28.59 -6.48
C PHE A 472 14.18 28.44 -7.93
N PHE A 473 15.39 27.94 -8.18
CA PHE A 473 15.87 27.66 -9.52
C PHE A 473 15.02 26.58 -10.20
N GLN A 474 14.62 25.53 -9.47
CA GLN A 474 13.72 24.50 -9.98
C GLN A 474 12.35 25.08 -10.36
N LEU A 475 11.80 26.02 -9.57
CA LEU A 475 10.55 26.70 -9.90
C LEU A 475 10.63 27.59 -11.14
N ALA A 476 11.75 28.27 -11.33
CA ALA A 476 11.91 29.22 -12.43
C ALA A 476 12.16 28.53 -13.77
N ASN A 477 12.79 27.35 -13.76
CA ASN A 477 13.31 26.72 -14.99
C ASN A 477 12.68 25.36 -15.32
N SER A 478 11.93 24.74 -14.42
CA SER A 478 11.27 23.47 -14.71
C SER A 478 10.00 23.68 -15.52
N GLU A 479 9.87 22.96 -16.64
CA GLU A 479 8.65 22.92 -17.45
C GLU A 479 7.60 21.93 -16.90
N ALA A 480 7.97 21.11 -15.92
CA ALA A 480 7.11 20.06 -15.37
C ALA A 480 6.34 20.52 -14.13
N ASP A 481 5.01 20.53 -14.21
CA ASP A 481 4.11 20.91 -13.10
C ASP A 481 4.40 20.13 -11.81
N GLU A 482 4.71 18.83 -11.92
CA GLU A 482 4.98 17.97 -10.75
C GLU A 482 6.18 18.45 -9.93
N VAL A 483 7.29 18.81 -10.60
CA VAL A 483 8.49 19.33 -9.95
C VAL A 483 8.21 20.68 -9.30
N CYS A 484 7.45 21.54 -9.98
CA CYS A 484 7.07 22.85 -9.47
C CYS A 484 6.19 22.75 -8.22
N ILE A 485 5.21 21.85 -8.22
CA ILE A 485 4.34 21.59 -7.07
C ILE A 485 5.16 21.07 -5.89
N THR A 486 6.07 20.12 -6.13
CA THR A 486 6.94 19.57 -5.08
C THR A 486 7.86 20.65 -4.49
N ALA A 487 8.54 21.43 -5.34
CA ALA A 487 9.43 22.51 -4.88
C ALA A 487 8.66 23.60 -4.11
N LEU A 488 7.47 24.00 -4.56
CA LEU A 488 6.62 24.94 -3.84
C LEU A 488 6.23 24.40 -2.46
N THR A 489 5.83 23.13 -2.39
CA THR A 489 5.44 22.48 -1.12
C THR A 489 6.61 22.53 -0.13
N VAL A 490 7.81 22.15 -0.57
CA VAL A 490 9.03 22.20 0.25
C VAL A 490 9.34 23.62 0.72
N ILE A 491 9.28 24.61 -0.18
CA ILE A 491 9.54 26.02 0.17
C ILE A 491 8.55 26.51 1.23
N PHE A 492 7.27 26.22 1.06
CA PHE A 492 6.25 26.62 2.03
C PHE A 492 6.41 25.90 3.37
N ASP A 493 6.78 24.63 3.38
CA ASP A 493 7.05 23.89 4.63
C ASP A 493 8.25 24.49 5.37
N ILE A 494 9.33 24.83 4.65
CA ILE A 494 10.51 25.49 5.21
C ILE A 494 10.14 26.86 5.81
N PHE A 495 9.35 27.67 5.08
CA PHE A 495 8.89 28.96 5.59
C PHE A 495 7.91 28.84 6.75
N HIS A 496 7.05 27.82 6.75
CA HIS A 496 6.14 27.55 7.85
C HIS A 496 6.90 27.19 9.13
N LEU A 497 7.98 26.41 9.00
CA LEU A 497 8.79 25.97 10.13
C LEU A 497 9.75 27.04 10.65
N TYR A 498 10.48 27.73 9.77
CA TYR A 498 11.57 28.65 10.15
C TYR A 498 11.23 30.13 10.01
N GLY A 499 10.12 30.47 9.37
CA GLY A 499 9.79 31.84 8.98
C GLY A 499 10.66 32.39 7.84
N LEU A 500 10.41 33.64 7.45
CA LEU A 500 11.11 34.32 6.35
C LEU A 500 12.44 34.96 6.77
N LYS A 501 12.57 35.35 8.06
CA LYS A 501 13.73 36.05 8.60
C LYS A 501 15.07 35.36 8.34
N PRO A 502 15.22 34.03 8.53
CA PRO A 502 16.50 33.37 8.32
C PRO A 502 17.01 33.42 6.87
N PHE A 503 16.13 33.70 5.91
CA PHE A 503 16.40 33.73 4.48
C PHE A 503 16.53 35.16 3.91
N GLN A 504 16.51 36.18 4.76
CA GLN A 504 16.65 37.60 4.36
C GLN A 504 15.56 38.05 3.37
N MET A 505 14.35 37.50 3.49
CA MET A 505 13.20 37.77 2.60
C MET A 505 12.14 38.71 3.19
N GLU A 506 12.47 39.46 4.25
CA GLU A 506 11.64 40.57 4.67
C GLU A 506 12.05 41.82 3.88
N ASP A 507 11.12 42.40 3.13
CA ASP A 507 11.18 43.83 2.86
C ASP A 507 11.07 44.54 4.21
N GLU A 508 11.92 45.54 4.45
CA GLU A 508 11.66 46.56 5.47
C GLU A 508 10.32 47.23 5.12
N LEU A 509 9.22 46.70 5.64
CA LEU A 509 7.92 47.37 5.66
C LEU A 509 8.04 48.55 6.64
N THR A 510 8.72 49.61 6.21
CA THR A 510 8.60 50.96 6.77
C THR A 510 7.35 51.65 6.25
#